data_AF-F3LDX8-F1
#
_entry.id   AF-F3LDX8-F1
#
_cell.length_a   1.000
_cell.length_b   1.000
_cell.length_c   1.000
_cell.angle_alpha   90.00
_cell.angle_beta   90.00
_cell.angle_gamma   90.00
#
_symmetry.space_group_name_H-M   'P 1'
#
loop_
_entity.id
_entity.type
_entity.pdbx_description
1 polymer ?
#
loop_
_entity_poly.entity_id
_entity_poly.type
_entity_poly.pdbx_seq_one_letter_code
_entity_poly.pdbx_strand_id
1 'polypeptide(L)'
;MSDAHIFFNSDTFDERIKAWKTALQAKRNIDKSLELQNDPEWKDRLGTKEELEAAHTIIRNSLDKAGYALTTQDMQHARKHELLNAQELQAAHTYQAKSKLKSFRKGREERSRDRGNDFER
;
A
#
# COMPACT_ATOMS: atom_id res chain seq x y z
N MET A 1 0.65 -7.87 -15.41
CA MET A 1 1.31 -6.54 -15.44
C MET A 1 1.47 -6.07 -14.01
N SER A 2 2.64 -5.58 -13.63
CA SER A 2 2.88 -5.05 -12.29
C SER A 2 2.19 -3.69 -12.17
N ASP A 3 1.25 -3.54 -11.24
CA ASP A 3 0.60 -2.24 -11.02
C ASP A 3 1.65 -1.17 -10.66
N ALA A 4 1.49 0.04 -11.22
CA ALA A 4 2.37 1.18 -10.96
C ALA A 4 2.41 1.49 -9.46
N HIS A 5 3.63 1.65 -8.92
CA HIS A 5 3.91 1.85 -7.50
C HIS A 5 5.29 2.52 -7.37
N ILE A 6 5.53 3.14 -6.22
CA ILE A 6 6.84 3.63 -5.82
C ILE A 6 7.72 2.41 -5.52
N PHE A 7 8.87 2.33 -6.16
CA PHE A 7 9.83 1.26 -5.90
C PHE A 7 10.51 1.47 -4.54
N PHE A 8 10.59 0.41 -3.75
CA PHE A 8 11.32 0.38 -2.50
C PHE A 8 12.17 -0.88 -2.45
N ASN A 9 13.40 -0.76 -1.93
CA ASN A 9 14.10 -1.93 -1.42
C ASN A 9 13.37 -2.41 -0.16
N SER A 10 13.18 -3.72 0.00
CA SER A 10 12.45 -4.31 1.13
C SER A 10 13.21 -5.46 1.81
N ASP A 11 14.49 -5.60 1.48
CA ASP A 11 15.31 -6.72 1.92
C ASP A 11 15.61 -6.65 3.42
N THR A 12 15.85 -5.44 3.95
CA THR A 12 16.16 -5.23 5.36
C THR A 12 14.99 -4.68 6.17
N PHE A 13 15.01 -4.88 7.50
CA PHE A 13 14.01 -4.33 8.41
C PHE A 13 13.87 -2.81 8.26
N ASP A 14 14.99 -2.09 8.29
CA ASP A 14 15.01 -0.62 8.21
C ASP A 14 14.41 -0.13 6.89
N GLU A 15 14.72 -0.81 5.79
CA GLU A 15 14.17 -0.48 4.48
C GLU A 15 12.67 -0.75 4.41
N ARG A 16 12.17 -1.86 4.98
CA ARG A 16 10.72 -2.12 5.06
C ARG A 16 9.97 -1.05 5.86
N ILE A 17 10.52 -0.63 7.00
CA ILE A 17 9.93 0.43 7.82
C ILE A 17 9.99 1.77 7.08
N LYS A 18 11.12 2.10 6.44
CA LYS A 18 11.26 3.31 5.64
C LYS A 18 10.28 3.34 4.46
N ALA A 19 10.11 2.23 3.76
CA ALA A 19 9.16 2.08 2.67
C ALA A 19 7.73 2.34 3.16
N TRP A 20 7.35 1.73 4.28
CA TRP A 20 6.03 1.93 4.90
C TRP A 20 5.77 3.40 5.26
N LYS A 21 6.71 4.04 5.96
CA LYS A 21 6.58 5.45 6.36
C LYS A 21 6.49 6.37 5.15
N THR A 22 7.31 6.13 4.13
CA THR A 22 7.33 6.92 2.90
C THR A 22 6.01 6.81 2.15
N ALA A 23 5.49 5.60 1.97
CA ALA A 23 4.20 5.37 1.32
C ALA A 23 3.04 6.00 2.11
N LEU A 24 3.07 5.93 3.44
CA LEU A 24 2.04 6.53 4.28
C LEU A 24 2.09 8.07 4.26
N GLN A 25 3.29 8.65 4.25
CA GLN A 25 3.44 10.09 4.11
C GLN A 25 2.96 10.56 2.74
N ALA A 26 3.31 9.84 1.67
CA ALA A 26 2.80 10.13 0.33
C ALA A 26 1.27 10.08 0.29
N LYS A 27 0.65 9.13 1.00
CA LYS A 27 -0.81 9.04 1.14
C LYS A 27 -1.40 10.29 1.80
N ARG A 28 -0.84 10.71 2.93
CA ARG A 28 -1.29 11.94 3.62
C ARG A 28 -1.19 13.16 2.71
N ASN A 29 -0.09 13.27 1.94
CA ASN A 29 0.11 14.38 1.03
C ASN A 29 -0.92 14.38 -0.10
N ILE A 30 -1.14 13.24 -0.76
CA ILE A 30 -2.10 13.17 -1.87
C ILE A 30 -3.54 13.34 -1.40
N ASP A 31 -3.90 12.82 -0.22
CA ASP A 31 -5.22 13.06 0.38
C ASP A 31 -5.42 14.58 0.58
N LYS A 32 -4.40 15.28 1.09
CA LYS A 32 -4.44 16.73 1.26
C LYS A 32 -4.54 17.48 -0.06
N SER A 33 -3.80 17.05 -1.09
CA SER A 33 -3.90 17.63 -2.43
C SER A 33 -5.29 17.46 -3.03
N LEU A 34 -5.92 16.29 -2.85
CA LEU A 34 -7.29 16.04 -3.30
C LEU A 34 -8.33 16.89 -2.55
N GLU A 35 -8.14 17.13 -1.24
CA GLU A 35 -8.97 18.04 -0.46
C GLU A 35 -8.87 19.49 -0.97
N LEU A 36 -7.65 19.92 -1.32
CA LEU A 36 -7.35 21.29 -1.75
C LEU A 36 -7.51 21.50 -3.27
N GLN A 37 -7.91 20.51 -4.04
CA GLN A 37 -7.96 20.59 -5.51
C GLN A 37 -8.87 21.72 -6.04
N ASN A 38 -9.89 22.09 -5.26
CA ASN A 38 -10.84 23.15 -5.61
C ASN A 38 -10.52 24.49 -4.93
N ASP A 39 -9.46 24.53 -4.11
CA ASP A 39 -9.03 25.74 -3.46
C ASP A 39 -8.38 26.67 -4.50
N PRO A 40 -8.88 27.91 -4.69
CA PRO A 40 -8.35 28.85 -5.68
C PRO A 40 -6.87 29.15 -5.51
N GLU A 41 -6.32 29.07 -4.29
CA GLU A 41 -4.90 29.31 -4.03
C GLU A 41 -4.01 28.15 -4.51
N TRP A 42 -4.56 26.93 -4.50
CA TRP A 42 -3.80 25.71 -4.74
C TRP A 42 -4.07 25.05 -6.09
N LYS A 43 -5.21 25.35 -6.71
CA LYS A 43 -5.68 24.72 -7.95
C LYS A 43 -4.64 24.72 -9.07
N ASP A 44 -3.90 25.83 -9.24
CA ASP A 44 -2.90 25.96 -10.30
C ASP A 44 -1.52 25.36 -9.94
N ARG A 45 -1.36 24.83 -8.71
CA ARG A 45 -0.09 24.27 -8.20
C ARG A 45 -0.11 22.77 -7.99
N LEU A 46 -1.30 22.19 -7.78
CA LEU A 46 -1.44 20.78 -7.39
C LEU A 46 -1.48 19.81 -8.58
N GLY A 47 -1.53 20.32 -9.81
CA GLY A 47 -1.72 19.51 -11.02
C GLY A 47 -3.20 19.32 -11.34
N THR A 48 -3.50 18.56 -12.39
CA THR A 48 -4.90 18.27 -12.76
C THR A 48 -5.50 17.21 -11.84
N LYS A 49 -6.84 17.15 -11.81
CA LYS A 49 -7.56 16.13 -11.05
C LYS A 49 -7.16 14.72 -11.47
N GLU A 50 -6.99 14.49 -12.77
CA GLU A 50 -6.60 13.19 -13.32
C GLU A 50 -5.19 12.78 -12.85
N GLU A 51 -4.26 13.73 -12.78
CA GLU A 51 -2.91 13.49 -12.26
C GLU A 51 -2.94 13.12 -10.78
N LEU A 52 -3.77 13.81 -9.98
CA LEU A 52 -3.95 13.53 -8.56
C LEU A 52 -4.59 12.15 -8.33
N GLU A 53 -5.59 11.77 -9.13
CA GLU A 53 -6.23 10.44 -9.05
C GLU A 53 -5.27 9.31 -9.46
N ALA A 54 -4.46 9.54 -10.50
CA ALA A 54 -3.42 8.61 -10.93
C ALA A 54 -2.35 8.44 -9.83
N ALA A 55 -1.86 9.54 -9.26
CA ALA A 55 -0.91 9.53 -8.15
C ALA A 55 -1.49 8.82 -6.92
N HIS A 56 -2.74 9.08 -6.57
CA HIS A 56 -3.43 8.41 -5.46
C HIS A 56 -3.50 6.89 -5.68
N THR A 57 -3.75 6.45 -6.92
CA THR A 57 -3.74 5.03 -7.28
C THR A 57 -2.35 4.39 -7.11
N ILE A 58 -1.30 5.06 -7.59
CA ILE A 58 0.09 4.61 -7.44
C ILE A 58 0.47 4.50 -5.96
N ILE A 59 0.09 5.50 -5.15
CA ILE A 59 0.38 5.54 -3.71
C ILE A 59 -0.38 4.42 -2.98
N ARG A 60 -1.64 4.16 -3.33
CA ARG A 60 -2.41 3.04 -2.77
C ARG A 60 -1.74 1.70 -3.07
N ASN A 61 -1.29 1.49 -4.31
CA ASN A 61 -0.57 0.27 -4.69
C ASN A 61 0.75 0.13 -3.93
N SER A 62 1.44 1.26 -3.70
CA SER A 62 2.68 1.33 -2.92
C SER A 62 2.45 0.92 -1.46
N LEU A 63 1.36 1.40 -0.84
CA LEU A 63 0.95 1.00 0.51
C LEU A 63 0.60 -0.47 0.62
N ASP A 64 -0.13 -1.02 -0.36
CA ASP A 64 -0.46 -2.44 -0.39
C ASP A 64 0.82 -3.30 -0.44
N LYS A 65 1.83 -2.89 -1.22
CA LYS A 65 3.11 -3.59 -1.32
C LYS A 65 3.97 -3.45 -0.07
N ALA A 66 4.15 -2.23 0.42
CA ALA A 66 4.93 -1.97 1.64
C ALA A 66 4.30 -2.66 2.86
N GLY A 67 2.97 -2.61 2.98
CA GLY A 67 2.23 -3.29 4.04
C GLY A 67 2.27 -4.82 3.95
N TYR A 68 2.40 -5.38 2.74
CA TYR A 68 2.62 -6.81 2.56
C TYR A 68 4.02 -7.25 2.96
N ALA A 69 5.04 -6.44 2.65
CA ALA A 69 6.43 -6.72 3.02
C ALA A 69 6.63 -6.69 4.54
N LEU A 70 5.86 -5.88 5.28
CA LEU A 70 5.92 -5.83 6.73
C LEU A 70 5.46 -7.14 7.39
N THR A 71 6.36 -7.76 8.14
CA THR A 71 6.05 -8.93 8.96
C THR A 71 5.49 -8.53 10.33
N THR A 72 4.89 -9.49 11.03
CA THR A 72 4.44 -9.27 12.42
C THR A 72 5.62 -8.95 13.35
N GLN A 73 6.79 -9.55 13.11
CA GLN A 73 8.01 -9.26 13.85
C GLN A 73 8.49 -7.83 13.61
N ASP A 74 8.45 -7.36 12.36
CA ASP A 74 8.81 -5.97 12.03
C ASP A 74 7.91 -4.98 12.79
N MET A 75 6.58 -5.21 12.83
CA MET A 75 5.65 -4.33 13.54
C MET A 75 5.89 -4.34 15.06
N GLN A 76 6.18 -5.49 15.65
CA GLN A 76 6.53 -5.58 17.07
C GLN A 76 7.85 -4.88 17.39
N HIS A 77 8.86 -5.06 16.53
CA HIS A 77 10.16 -4.41 16.68
C HIS A 77 10.02 -2.89 16.53
N ALA A 78 9.31 -2.43 15.50
CA ALA A 78 9.04 -1.01 15.27
C ALA A 78 8.26 -0.36 16.42
N ARG A 79 7.32 -1.08 17.06
CA ARG A 79 6.64 -0.60 18.26
C ARG A 79 7.59 -0.47 19.45
N LYS A 80 8.43 -1.50 19.68
CA LYS A 80 9.37 -1.54 20.82
C LYS A 80 10.42 -0.43 20.73
N HIS A 81 10.83 -0.08 19.52
CA HIS A 81 11.83 0.96 19.25
C HIS A 81 11.21 2.32 18.89
N GLU A 82 9.90 2.49 19.07
CA GLU A 82 9.17 3.75 18.78
C GLU A 82 9.36 4.29 17.35
N LEU A 83 9.69 3.41 16.40
CA LEU A 83 9.91 3.76 14.99
C LEU A 83 8.61 4.09 14.26
N LEU A 84 7.50 3.50 14.74
CA LEU A 84 6.14 3.73 14.29
C LEU A 84 5.24 4.07 15.47
N ASN A 85 4.39 5.08 15.30
CA ASN A 85 3.39 5.43 16.30
C ASN A 85 2.16 4.49 16.24
N ALA A 86 1.24 4.64 17.20
CA ALA A 86 0.05 3.78 17.30
C ALA A 86 -0.84 3.80 16.05
N GLN A 87 -1.02 4.96 15.41
CA GLN A 87 -1.83 5.10 14.21
C GLN A 87 -1.16 4.41 13.00
N GLU A 88 0.15 4.57 12.88
CA GLU A 88 0.96 3.96 11.81
C GLU A 88 0.98 2.43 11.93
N LEU A 89 1.07 1.92 13.16
CA LEU A 89 0.98 0.48 13.45
C LEU A 89 -0.42 -0.06 13.14
N GLN A 90 -1.49 0.64 13.54
CA GLN A 90 -2.85 0.22 13.24
C GLN A 90 -3.11 0.17 11.74
N ALA A 91 -2.61 1.16 10.99
CA ALA A 91 -2.65 1.15 9.54
C ALA A 91 -1.89 -0.06 8.98
N ALA A 92 -0.66 -0.31 9.45
CA ALA A 92 0.15 -1.46 8.99
C ALA A 92 -0.59 -2.79 9.19
N HIS A 93 -1.17 -3.01 10.38
CA HIS A 93 -1.98 -4.19 10.66
C HIS A 93 -3.18 -4.33 9.72
N THR A 94 -3.87 -3.23 9.43
CA THR A 94 -5.03 -3.23 8.52
C THR A 94 -4.62 -3.60 7.10
N TYR A 95 -3.53 -3.03 6.59
CA TYR A 95 -3.03 -3.32 5.24
C TYR A 95 -2.47 -4.74 5.13
N GLN A 96 -1.77 -5.23 6.16
CA GLN A 96 -1.29 -6.62 6.20
C GLN A 96 -2.47 -7.60 6.20
N ALA A 97 -3.53 -7.35 6.98
CA ALA A 97 -4.73 -8.19 7.01
C ALA A 97 -5.47 -8.17 5.66
N LYS A 98 -5.65 -6.99 5.05
CA LYS A 98 -6.26 -6.86 3.72
C LYS A 98 -5.46 -7.59 2.65
N SER A 99 -4.13 -7.48 2.68
CA SER A 99 -3.25 -8.13 1.71
C SER A 99 -3.28 -9.65 1.85
N LYS A 100 -3.24 -10.17 3.08
CA LYS A 100 -3.46 -11.60 3.36
C LYS A 100 -4.81 -12.07 2.80
N LEU A 101 -5.90 -11.36 3.06
CA LEU A 101 -7.23 -11.70 2.52
C LEU A 101 -7.28 -11.70 0.98
N LYS A 102 -6.62 -10.75 0.32
CA LYS A 102 -6.50 -10.73 -1.15
C LYS A 102 -5.74 -11.95 -1.67
N SER A 103 -4.63 -12.34 -1.03
CA SER A 103 -3.88 -13.54 -1.42
C SER A 103 -4.69 -14.84 -1.24
N PHE A 104 -5.51 -14.94 -0.18
CA PHE A 104 -6.39 -16.09 0.02
C PHE A 104 -7.47 -16.20 -1.06
N ARG A 105 -8.05 -15.06 -1.49
CA ARG A 105 -9.06 -15.04 -2.56
C ARG A 105 -8.45 -15.45 -3.91
N LYS A 106 -7.30 -14.87 -4.26
CA LYS A 106 -6.58 -15.23 -5.49
C LYS A 106 -6.22 -16.71 -5.55
N GLY A 107 -5.68 -17.27 -4.47
CA GLY A 107 -5.34 -18.69 -4.40
C GLY A 107 -6.56 -19.64 -4.36
N ARG A 108 -7.78 -19.14 -4.14
CA ARG A 108 -9.02 -19.92 -4.27
C ARG A 108 -9.51 -19.90 -5.72
N GLU A 109 -9.45 -18.75 -6.39
CA GLU A 109 -9.80 -18.61 -7.80
C GLU A 109 -8.86 -19.42 -8.71
N GLU A 110 -7.55 -19.42 -8.44
CA GLU A 110 -6.58 -20.24 -9.17
C GLU A 110 -6.85 -21.75 -9.01
N ARG A 111 -7.11 -22.21 -7.77
CA ARG A 111 -7.47 -23.61 -7.50
C ARG A 111 -8.82 -24.05 -8.07
N SER A 112 -9.72 -23.11 -8.33
CA SER A 112 -10.99 -23.37 -9.02
C SER A 112 -10.81 -23.45 -10.54
N ARG A 113 -9.84 -22.73 -11.12
CA ARG A 113 -9.50 -22.84 -12.55
C ARG A 113 -8.76 -24.13 -12.88
N ASP A 114 -7.80 -24.55 -12.04
CA ASP A 114 -7.07 -25.81 -12.24
C ASP A 114 -8.00 -27.02 -12.21
N ARG A 115 -8.93 -27.08 -11.26
CA ARG A 115 -9.91 -28.18 -11.16
C ARG A 115 -10.94 -28.23 -12.29
N GLY A 116 -11.14 -27.13 -13.02
CA GLY A 116 -11.99 -27.11 -14.20
C GLY A 116 -11.32 -27.72 -15.44
N ASN A 117 -9.98 -27.74 -15.47
CA ASN A 117 -9.20 -28.22 -16.61
C ASN A 117 -8.93 -29.74 -16.58
N ASP A 118 -9.09 -30.37 -15.41
CA ASP A 118 -8.90 -31.82 -15.22
C ASP A 118 -10.13 -32.67 -15.63
N PHE A 119 -11.26 -32.04 -15.96
CA PHE A 119 -12.48 -32.75 -16.40
C PHE A 119 -12.67 -32.79 -17.93
N GLU A 120 -11.78 -32.17 -18.72
CA GLU A 120 -11.86 -32.13 -20.19
C GLU A 120 -10.73 -32.93 -20.91
N ARG A 121 -10.13 -33.93 -20.26
CA ARG A 121 -9.19 -34.86 -20.92
C ARG A 121 -9.70 -36.30 -20.95
#